data_AF-A0A0D2Q2N0-F1
#
_entry.id   AF-A0A0D2Q2N0-F1
#
_cell.length_a   1.000
_cell.length_b   1.000
_cell.length_c   1.000
_cell.angle_alpha   90.00
_cell.angle_beta   90.00
_cell.angle_gamma   90.00
#
_symmetry.space_group_name_H-M   'P 1'
#
loop_
_entity.id
_entity.type
_entity.pdbx_description
1 polymer ?
#
loop_
_entity_poly.entity_id
_entity_poly.type
_entity_poly.pdbx_seq_one_letter_code
_entity_poly.pdbx_strand_id
1 'polypeptide(L)'
;MFAGKRTDVVDFGGEMDYSETKWFQDAPPRRHTPTARQPQEPPQPAPQYHPSPRVIDQNDGFQYALSAAPNVLYQRYKQFGQLGVLGWCSEFSELIDNLKELGVSGNMFVTTREQALKTCEEILKLKMEEVKMQLVTMYLSSQVARLRRYLDAEHVWNDYPDPSFPLEPK
;
A
#
# COMPACT_ATOMS: atom_id res chain seq x y z
N MET A 1 -52.86 13.80 -5.94
CA MET A 1 -52.14 14.56 -4.90
C MET A 1 -51.31 13.57 -4.09
N PHE A 2 -50.02 13.89 -3.91
CA PHE A 2 -49.00 13.43 -2.94
C PHE A 2 -49.51 12.66 -1.71
N ALA A 3 -48.81 11.70 -1.08
CA ALA A 3 -47.44 11.21 -1.16
C ALA A 3 -47.38 9.83 -0.47
N GLY A 4 -46.51 8.94 -0.95
CA GLY A 4 -46.13 7.74 -0.22
C GLY A 4 -45.16 8.06 0.92
N LYS A 5 -45.24 7.31 2.01
CA LYS A 5 -44.14 7.14 2.95
C LYS A 5 -43.94 5.65 3.22
N ARG A 6 -42.84 5.14 2.67
CA ARG A 6 -42.12 3.96 3.16
C ARG A 6 -41.81 4.16 4.63
N THR A 7 -41.78 3.07 5.41
CA THR A 7 -40.56 2.60 6.10
C THR A 7 -40.87 1.31 6.84
N ASP A 8 -40.18 0.24 6.43
CA ASP A 8 -39.71 -0.84 7.29
C ASP A 8 -39.19 -0.23 8.60
N VAL A 9 -39.94 -0.36 9.70
CA VAL A 9 -39.46 0.05 11.01
C VAL A 9 -38.88 -1.19 11.66
N VAL A 10 -37.56 -1.27 11.63
CA VAL A 10 -36.79 -2.20 12.46
C VAL A 10 -37.13 -1.88 13.90
N ASP A 11 -37.76 -2.84 14.58
CA ASP A 11 -38.01 -2.84 16.02
C ASP A 11 -36.66 -2.84 16.75
N PHE A 12 -36.13 -1.65 17.02
CA PHE A 12 -35.00 -1.46 17.91
C PHE A 12 -35.50 -1.61 19.34
N GLY A 13 -35.63 -2.87 19.76
CA GLY A 13 -35.85 -3.23 21.14
C GLY A 13 -34.77 -2.63 22.04
N GLY A 14 -35.23 -1.91 23.07
CA GLY A 14 -34.45 -1.48 24.23
C GLY A 14 -33.63 -0.22 24.00
N GLU A 15 -34.17 0.93 24.44
CA GLU A 15 -33.34 2.10 24.73
C GLU A 15 -32.28 1.68 25.76
N MET A 16 -31.03 1.53 25.30
CA MET A 16 -29.90 1.34 26.21
C MET A 16 -29.74 2.65 26.98
N ASP A 17 -30.00 2.61 28.28
CA ASP A 17 -29.89 3.80 29.11
C ASP A 17 -28.41 4.17 29.29
N TYR A 18 -27.99 5.22 28.58
CA TYR A 18 -26.65 5.79 28.67
C TYR A 18 -26.57 6.93 29.71
N SER A 19 -27.61 7.16 30.52
CA SER A 19 -27.65 8.24 31.50
C SER A 19 -26.50 8.20 32.52
N GLU A 20 -25.95 7.01 32.79
CA GLU A 20 -24.79 6.83 33.66
C GLU A 20 -23.45 6.78 32.93
N THR A 21 -23.44 6.76 31.59
CA THR A 21 -22.19 6.65 30.84
C THR A 21 -21.59 8.04 30.55
N LYS A 22 -20.65 8.44 31.41
CA LYS A 22 -19.95 9.73 31.32
C LYS A 22 -18.64 9.58 30.55
N TRP A 23 -18.68 9.72 29.23
CA TRP A 23 -17.46 9.81 28.42
C TRP A 23 -16.86 11.22 28.49
N PHE A 24 -15.53 11.31 28.57
CA PHE A 24 -14.74 12.54 28.43
C PHE A 24 -15.03 13.67 29.44
N GLN A 25 -15.62 13.37 30.61
CA GLN A 25 -15.84 14.38 31.65
C GLN A 25 -14.56 14.79 32.39
N ASP A 26 -13.62 13.85 32.53
CA ASP A 26 -12.32 14.15 33.15
C ASP A 26 -11.36 14.68 32.09
N ALA A 27 -10.79 15.86 32.36
CA ALA A 27 -9.65 16.34 31.59
C ALA A 27 -8.53 15.28 31.68
N PRO A 28 -7.82 14.99 30.56
CA PRO A 28 -6.70 14.08 30.59
C PRO A 28 -5.76 14.48 31.72
N PRO A 29 -5.24 13.54 32.53
CA PRO A 29 -4.33 13.87 33.61
C PRO A 29 -3.22 14.76 33.04
N ARG A 30 -3.10 15.97 33.59
CA ARG A 30 -2.04 16.89 33.21
C ARG A 30 -0.73 16.13 33.38
N ARG A 31 0.01 15.91 32.28
CA ARG A 31 1.38 15.40 32.35
C ARG A 31 2.08 16.23 33.41
N HIS A 32 2.55 15.57 34.46
CA HIS A 32 3.35 16.20 35.48
C HIS A 32 4.47 16.96 34.76
N THR A 33 4.48 18.28 34.86
CA THR A 33 5.66 19.07 34.53
C THR A 33 6.80 18.43 35.30
N PRO A 34 7.91 18.01 34.66
CA PRO A 34 8.98 17.29 35.34
C PRO A 34 9.58 18.21 36.41
N THR A 35 9.09 18.05 37.64
CA THR A 35 9.64 18.69 38.83
C THR A 35 10.98 18.05 39.12
N ALA A 36 12.01 18.89 39.13
CA ALA A 36 13.40 18.61 39.46
C ALA A 36 14.12 17.64 38.51
N ARG A 37 15.27 18.10 38.00
CA ARG A 37 16.26 17.30 37.28
C ARG A 37 16.71 16.16 38.19
N GLN A 38 16.05 15.00 38.11
CA GLN A 38 16.70 13.75 38.44
C GLN A 38 17.89 13.60 37.47
N PRO A 39 19.07 13.15 37.92
CA PRO A 39 20.13 12.74 37.01
C PRO A 39 19.53 11.68 36.09
N GLN A 40 19.25 12.06 34.85
CA GLN A 40 18.76 11.16 33.83
C GLN A 40 19.90 10.17 33.62
N GLU A 41 19.74 8.92 34.07
CA GLU A 41 20.66 7.87 33.66
C GLU A 41 20.77 7.93 32.13
N PRO A 42 21.99 7.90 31.57
CA PRO A 42 22.14 7.93 30.12
C PRO A 42 21.28 6.80 29.55
N PRO A 43 20.43 7.08 28.54
CA PRO A 43 19.58 6.06 27.95
C PRO A 43 20.45 4.87 27.58
N GLN A 44 20.17 3.71 28.16
CA GLN A 44 20.90 2.50 27.82
C GLN A 44 20.80 2.32 26.30
N PRO A 45 21.92 2.08 25.59
CA PRO A 45 21.88 1.85 24.16
C PRO A 45 20.90 0.72 23.89
N ALA A 46 19.88 0.99 23.07
CA ALA A 46 18.93 -0.03 22.67
C ALA A 46 19.71 -1.23 22.10
N PRO A 47 19.32 -2.48 22.44
CA PRO A 47 20.02 -3.64 21.93
C PRO A 47 20.03 -3.61 20.40
N GLN A 48 21.19 -3.87 19.81
CA GLN A 48 21.37 -3.91 18.36
C GLN A 48 20.42 -4.97 17.78
N TYR A 49 19.55 -4.56 16.86
CA TYR A 49 18.61 -5.48 16.22
C TYR A 49 19.38 -6.45 15.31
N HIS A 50 19.20 -7.74 15.56
CA HIS A 50 19.72 -8.82 14.71
C HIS A 50 18.53 -9.55 14.08
N PRO A 51 18.25 -9.34 12.78
CA PRO A 51 17.15 -10.04 12.12
C PRO A 51 17.39 -11.55 12.12
N SER A 52 16.31 -12.32 12.27
CA SER A 52 16.40 -13.78 12.16
C SER A 52 16.78 -14.22 10.74
N PRO A 53 17.42 -15.40 10.56
CA PRO A 53 17.74 -15.93 9.23
C PRO A 53 16.54 -15.98 8.29
N ARG A 54 15.36 -16.35 8.81
CA ARG A 54 14.11 -16.38 8.04
C ARG A 54 13.74 -15.01 7.47
N VAL A 55 13.96 -13.93 8.24
CA VAL A 55 13.67 -12.56 7.77
C VAL A 55 14.65 -12.16 6.67
N ILE A 56 15.91 -12.56 6.79
CA ILE A 56 16.93 -12.35 5.75
C ILE A 56 16.50 -13.05 4.46
N ASP A 57 16.21 -14.36 4.53
CA ASP A 57 15.80 -15.16 3.37
C ASP A 57 14.53 -14.60 2.70
N GLN A 58 13.57 -14.10 3.48
CA GLN A 58 12.37 -13.46 2.96
C GLN A 58 12.69 -12.19 2.17
N ASN A 59 13.51 -11.29 2.72
CA ASN A 59 13.91 -10.07 2.03
C ASN A 59 14.71 -10.37 0.76
N ASP A 60 15.58 -11.38 0.78
CA ASP A 60 16.35 -11.81 -0.40
C ASP A 60 15.42 -12.38 -1.48
N GLY A 61 14.42 -13.17 -1.09
CA GLY A 61 13.37 -13.65 -1.99
C GLY A 61 12.58 -12.51 -2.65
N PHE A 62 12.20 -11.49 -1.89
CA PHE A 62 11.55 -10.30 -2.44
C PHE A 62 12.46 -9.53 -3.39
N GLN A 63 13.73 -9.30 -3.02
CA GLN A 63 14.69 -8.61 -3.88
C GLN A 63 14.88 -9.35 -5.22
N TYR A 64 14.99 -10.67 -5.18
CA TYR A 64 15.05 -11.50 -6.38
C TYR A 64 13.78 -11.34 -7.24
N ALA A 65 12.60 -11.53 -6.64
CA ALA A 65 11.33 -11.41 -7.36
C ALA A 65 11.15 -10.00 -7.98
N LEU A 66 11.45 -8.94 -7.23
CA LEU A 66 11.33 -7.56 -7.66
C LEU A 66 12.32 -7.19 -8.78
N SER A 67 13.55 -7.70 -8.72
CA SER A 67 14.54 -7.47 -9.78
C SER A 67 14.20 -8.20 -11.09
N ALA A 68 13.56 -9.36 -11.01
CA ALA A 68 13.11 -10.11 -12.19
C ALA A 68 11.79 -9.57 -12.77
N ALA A 69 10.95 -8.95 -11.94
CA ALA A 69 9.59 -8.53 -12.26
C ALA A 69 9.44 -7.76 -13.59
N PRO A 70 10.23 -6.70 -13.90
CA PRO A 70 10.08 -5.95 -15.15
C PRO A 70 10.35 -6.81 -16.39
N ASN A 71 11.36 -7.68 -16.33
CA ASN A 71 11.69 -8.59 -17.41
C ASN A 71 10.59 -9.65 -17.61
N VAL A 72 10.07 -10.22 -16.52
CA VAL A 72 8.95 -11.18 -16.59
C VAL A 72 7.70 -10.52 -17.19
N LEU A 73 7.35 -9.31 -16.75
CA LEU A 73 6.25 -8.54 -17.34
C LEU A 73 6.44 -8.35 -18.84
N TYR A 74 7.62 -7.90 -19.26
CA TYR A 74 7.91 -7.69 -20.68
C TYR A 74 7.84 -8.99 -21.49
N GLN A 75 8.35 -10.11 -20.96
CA GLN A 75 8.23 -11.42 -21.60
C GLN A 75 6.77 -11.86 -21.74
N ARG A 76 5.95 -11.71 -20.69
CA ARG A 76 4.50 -12.02 -20.74
C ARG A 76 3.77 -11.16 -21.76
N TYR A 77 4.11 -9.87 -21.82
CA TYR A 77 3.60 -8.97 -22.84
C TYR A 77 3.98 -9.43 -24.26
N LYS A 78 5.24 -9.82 -24.51
CA LYS A 78 5.66 -10.30 -25.83
C LYS A 78 4.98 -11.62 -26.24
N GLN A 79 4.66 -12.49 -25.28
CA GLN A 79 4.04 -13.79 -25.54
C GLN A 79 2.52 -13.71 -25.71
N PHE A 80 1.83 -12.92 -24.88
CA PHE A 80 0.37 -12.95 -24.75
C PHE A 80 -0.28 -11.57 -24.94
N GLY A 81 0.51 -10.56 -25.31
CA GLY A 81 0.05 -9.18 -25.45
C GLY A 81 -0.55 -8.64 -24.14
N GLN A 82 -1.72 -8.02 -24.27
CA GLN A 82 -2.43 -7.39 -23.15
C GLN A 82 -2.92 -8.38 -22.10
N LEU A 83 -3.31 -9.60 -22.50
CA LEU A 83 -3.73 -10.64 -21.57
C LEU A 83 -2.56 -11.08 -20.68
N GLY A 84 -1.34 -11.10 -21.23
CA GLY A 84 -0.12 -11.36 -20.46
C GLY A 84 0.14 -10.31 -19.38
N VAL A 85 -0.09 -9.04 -19.71
CA VAL A 85 0.02 -7.92 -18.75
C VAL A 85 -1.02 -8.04 -17.65
N LEU A 86 -2.27 -8.36 -17.98
CA LEU A 86 -3.35 -8.53 -17.00
C LEU A 86 -3.10 -9.70 -16.04
N GLY A 87 -2.69 -10.86 -16.56
CA GLY A 87 -2.34 -12.01 -15.73
C GLY A 87 -1.18 -11.69 -14.79
N TRP A 88 -0.14 -11.04 -15.32
CA TRP A 88 1.00 -10.60 -14.51
C TRP A 88 0.60 -9.60 -13.41
N CYS A 89 -0.32 -8.67 -13.68
CA CYS A 89 -0.80 -7.72 -12.67
C CYS A 89 -1.47 -8.42 -11.48
N SER A 90 -2.11 -9.57 -11.68
CA SER A 90 -2.66 -10.39 -10.59
C SER A 90 -1.55 -10.92 -9.69
N GLU A 91 -0.54 -11.56 -10.27
CA GLU A 91 0.63 -12.08 -9.54
C GLU A 91 1.39 -10.96 -8.81
N PHE A 92 1.55 -9.81 -9.47
CA PHE A 92 2.20 -8.64 -8.89
C PHE A 92 1.39 -8.03 -7.74
N SER A 93 0.06 -8.10 -7.79
CA SER A 93 -0.79 -7.66 -6.68
C SER A 93 -0.55 -8.48 -5.42
N GLU A 94 -0.42 -9.80 -5.55
CA GLU A 94 -0.11 -10.70 -4.44
C GLU A 94 1.30 -10.42 -3.88
N LEU A 95 2.28 -10.18 -4.76
CA LEU A 95 3.62 -9.76 -4.34
C LEU A 95 3.57 -8.48 -3.50
N ILE A 96 2.80 -7.47 -3.93
CA ILE A 96 2.61 -6.22 -3.18
C ILE A 96 2.03 -6.51 -1.79
N ASP A 97 1.00 -7.36 -1.70
CA ASP A 97 0.34 -7.65 -0.43
C ASP A 97 1.26 -8.36 0.56
N ASN A 98 2.03 -9.35 0.09
CA ASN A 98 3.03 -10.02 0.92
C ASN A 98 4.16 -9.06 1.35
N LEU A 99 4.59 -8.17 0.45
CA LEU A 99 5.60 -7.16 0.75
C LEU A 99 5.10 -6.16 1.81
N LYS A 100 3.81 -5.79 1.76
CA LYS A 100 3.18 -4.93 2.77
C LYS A 100 3.11 -5.61 4.13
N GLU A 101 2.78 -6.89 4.17
CA GLU A 101 2.78 -7.66 5.42
C GLU A 101 4.17 -7.69 6.07
N LEU A 102 5.22 -7.90 5.25
CA LEU A 102 6.62 -7.85 5.71
C LEU A 102 6.97 -6.50 6.34
N GLY A 103 6.59 -5.40 5.68
CA GLY A 103 6.92 -4.05 6.18
C GLY A 103 6.07 -3.63 7.38
N VAL A 104 4.78 -4.02 7.45
CA VAL A 104 3.94 -3.80 8.65
C VAL A 104 4.51 -4.55 9.85
N SER A 105 5.11 -5.72 9.63
CA SER A 105 5.79 -6.49 10.68
C SER A 105 7.14 -5.89 11.11
N GLY A 106 7.58 -4.77 10.51
CA GLY A 106 8.88 -4.16 10.78
C GLY A 106 10.08 -4.94 10.25
N ASN A 107 9.85 -5.93 9.39
CA ASN A 107 10.87 -6.87 8.91
C ASN A 107 11.42 -6.52 7.52
N MET A 108 10.91 -5.47 6.87
CA MET A 108 11.38 -5.04 5.57
C MET A 108 12.73 -4.32 5.69
N PHE A 109 13.70 -4.76 4.90
CA PHE A 109 15.00 -4.09 4.81
C PHE A 109 14.94 -2.86 3.91
N VAL A 110 15.81 -1.89 4.19
CA VAL A 110 15.96 -0.67 3.37
C VAL A 110 16.26 -1.02 1.92
N THR A 111 17.17 -1.97 1.68
CA THR A 111 17.53 -2.45 0.33
C THR A 111 16.34 -3.05 -0.41
N THR A 112 15.44 -3.74 0.31
CA THR A 112 14.23 -4.32 -0.28
C THR A 112 13.23 -3.24 -0.66
N ARG A 113 13.05 -2.21 0.18
CA ARG A 113 12.24 -1.03 -0.14
C ARG A 113 12.80 -0.30 -1.36
N GLU A 114 14.11 -0.04 -1.40
CA GLU A 114 14.77 0.65 -2.51
C GLU A 114 14.63 -0.13 -3.82
N GLN A 115 14.84 -1.46 -3.78
CA GLN A 115 14.63 -2.31 -4.94
C GLN A 115 13.17 -2.28 -5.42
N ALA A 116 12.20 -2.28 -4.50
CA ALA A 116 10.78 -2.19 -4.87
C ALA A 116 10.43 -0.85 -5.55
N LEU A 117 10.98 0.27 -5.08
CA LEU A 117 10.83 1.59 -5.73
C LEU A 117 11.49 1.61 -7.12
N LYS A 118 12.70 1.08 -7.23
CA LYS A 118 13.41 0.95 -8.51
C LYS A 118 12.61 0.11 -9.52
N THR A 119 12.08 -1.03 -9.09
CA THR A 119 11.22 -1.89 -9.91
C THR A 119 9.98 -1.14 -10.41
N CYS A 120 9.36 -0.30 -9.58
CA CYS A 120 8.23 0.54 -10.00
C CYS A 120 8.61 1.49 -11.15
N GLU A 121 9.77 2.14 -11.07
CA GLU A 121 10.27 3.00 -12.15
C GLU A 121 10.57 2.22 -13.42
N GLU A 122 11.20 1.06 -13.30
CA GLU A 122 11.56 0.22 -14.45
C GLU A 122 10.32 -0.27 -15.19
N ILE A 123 9.27 -0.68 -14.46
CA ILE A 123 7.98 -1.09 -15.04
C ILE A 123 7.37 0.04 -15.89
N LEU A 124 7.36 1.28 -15.39
CA LEU A 124 6.78 2.41 -16.12
C LEU A 124 7.61 2.82 -17.35
N LYS A 125 8.91 2.54 -17.35
CA LYS A 125 9.81 2.81 -18.49
C LYS A 125 9.72 1.74 -19.60
N LEU A 126 9.02 0.62 -19.36
CA LEU A 126 8.86 -0.42 -20.38
C LEU A 126 8.01 0.08 -21.55
N LYS A 127 8.59 0.02 -22.75
CA LYS A 127 7.90 0.37 -23.99
C LYS A 127 6.96 -0.75 -24.42
N MET A 128 5.70 -0.67 -23.97
CA MET A 128 4.63 -1.60 -24.32
C MET A 128 3.64 -0.94 -25.29
N GLU A 129 4.14 -0.52 -26.45
CA GLU A 129 3.43 0.34 -27.44
C GLU A 129 2.15 -0.31 -28.02
N GLU A 130 2.00 -1.64 -27.95
CA GLU A 130 0.82 -2.37 -28.47
C GLU A 130 -0.25 -2.66 -27.40
N VAL A 131 -0.10 -2.11 -26.19
CA VAL A 131 -1.19 -2.10 -25.19
C VAL A 131 -2.23 -1.07 -25.62
N LYS A 132 -3.02 -1.44 -26.64
CA LYS A 132 -4.09 -0.65 -27.22
C LYS A 132 -5.19 -0.32 -26.21
N MET A 133 -5.42 -1.17 -25.21
CA MET A 133 -6.42 -0.92 -24.18
C MET A 133 -5.84 -0.07 -23.06
N GLN A 134 -6.22 1.20 -23.02
CA GLN A 134 -5.86 2.14 -21.97
C GLN A 134 -6.22 1.64 -20.57
N LEU A 135 -7.29 0.84 -20.45
CA LEU A 135 -7.68 0.22 -19.18
C LEU A 135 -6.56 -0.69 -18.61
N VAL A 136 -5.83 -1.40 -19.46
CA VAL A 136 -4.72 -2.28 -19.03
C VAL A 136 -3.57 -1.44 -18.52
N THR A 137 -3.23 -0.36 -19.24
CA THR A 137 -2.20 0.60 -18.81
C THR A 137 -2.59 1.25 -17.49
N MET A 138 -3.83 1.72 -17.36
CA MET A 138 -4.35 2.29 -16.11
C MET A 138 -4.30 1.30 -14.95
N TYR A 139 -4.68 0.04 -15.20
CA TYR A 139 -4.64 -1.00 -14.17
C TYR A 139 -3.20 -1.28 -13.72
N LEU A 140 -2.26 -1.46 -14.64
CA LEU A 140 -0.85 -1.62 -14.32
C LEU A 140 -0.31 -0.41 -13.52
N SER A 141 -0.58 0.81 -13.97
CA SER A 141 -0.18 2.03 -13.26
C SER A 141 -0.81 2.13 -11.87
N SER A 142 -2.05 1.64 -11.69
CA SER A 142 -2.69 1.59 -10.38
C SER A 142 -1.99 0.62 -9.42
N GLN A 143 -1.49 -0.52 -9.90
CA GLN A 143 -0.70 -1.45 -9.09
C GLN A 143 0.63 -0.82 -8.68
N VAL A 144 1.32 -0.15 -9.61
CA VAL A 144 2.56 0.59 -9.32
C VAL A 144 2.31 1.71 -8.31
N ALA A 145 1.24 2.50 -8.49
CA ALA A 145 0.87 3.56 -7.56
C ALA A 145 0.53 3.03 -6.16
N ARG A 146 -0.16 1.89 -6.08
CA ARG A 146 -0.46 1.22 -4.80
C ARG A 146 0.81 0.86 -4.05
N LEU A 147 1.82 0.32 -4.73
CA LEU A 147 3.10 -0.03 -4.13
C LEU A 147 3.88 1.23 -3.71
N ARG A 148 4.03 2.20 -4.62
CA ARG A 148 4.76 3.45 -4.33
C ARG A 148 4.19 4.20 -3.13
N ARG A 149 2.86 4.36 -3.04
CA ARG A 149 2.20 5.02 -1.90
C ARG A 149 2.46 4.31 -0.57
N TYR A 150 2.63 2.99 -0.60
CA TYR A 150 2.96 2.24 0.61
C TYR A 150 4.43 2.43 1.02
N LEU A 151 5.34 2.43 0.06
CA LEU A 151 6.78 2.55 0.32
C LEU A 151 7.19 3.99 0.67
N ASP A 152 6.53 4.97 0.04
CA ASP A 152 6.77 6.40 0.19
C ASP A 152 5.43 7.15 0.05
N ALA A 153 4.80 7.42 1.19
CA ALA A 153 3.48 8.03 1.25
C ALA A 153 3.50 9.55 1.05
N GLU A 154 4.64 10.20 1.28
CA GLU A 154 4.78 11.67 1.18
C GLU A 154 5.16 12.11 -0.24
N HIS A 155 5.81 11.23 -1.01
CA HIS A 155 6.20 11.54 -2.37
C HIS A 155 5.03 11.54 -3.36
N VAL A 156 4.93 12.60 -4.16
CA VAL A 156 3.94 12.72 -5.24
C VAL A 156 4.59 12.37 -6.58
N TRP A 157 4.13 11.27 -7.18
CA TRP A 157 4.62 10.76 -8.46
C TRP A 157 3.78 11.30 -9.63
N ASN A 158 4.44 11.83 -10.66
CA ASN A 158 3.81 12.42 -11.85
C ASN A 158 4.25 11.75 -13.17
N ASP A 159 4.94 10.61 -13.09
CA ASP A 159 5.50 9.85 -14.22
C ASP A 159 4.55 8.75 -14.74
N TYR A 160 3.28 8.77 -14.33
CA TYR A 160 2.27 7.84 -14.83
C TYR A 160 1.83 8.22 -16.25
N PRO A 161 1.51 7.24 -17.11
CA PRO A 161 1.04 7.50 -18.47
C PRO A 161 -0.32 8.20 -18.47
N ASP A 162 -0.48 9.21 -19.34
CA ASP A 162 -1.74 9.93 -19.53
C ASP A 162 -2.78 9.05 -20.25
N PRO A 163 -4.01 8.91 -19.69
CA PRO A 163 -5.09 8.20 -20.36
C PRO A 163 -5.67 9.08 -21.49
N SER A 164 -5.29 8.83 -22.74
CA SER A 164 -5.84 9.54 -23.91
C SER A 164 -7.14 8.89 -24.39
N PHE A 165 -8.25 9.08 -23.68
CA PHE A 165 -9.51 8.45 -24.09
C PHE A 165 -9.90 8.92 -25.51
N PRO A 166 -10.20 8.03 -26.47
CA PRO A 166 -10.67 8.44 -27.78
C PRO A 166 -12.08 9.03 -27.61
N LEU A 167 -12.17 10.36 -27.55
CA LEU A 167 -13.40 11.08 -27.27
C LEU A 167 -14.30 11.33 -28.49
N GLU A 168 -13.98 10.78 -29.66
CA GLU A 168 -14.78 11.03 -30.88
C GLU A 168 -15.09 9.75 -31.67
N PRO A 169 -16.38 9.40 -31.85
CA PRO A 169 -16.77 8.50 -32.93
C PRO A 169 -16.59 9.22 -34.27
N LYS A 170 -15.84 8.60 -35.18
CA LYS A 170 -15.86 8.98 -36.61
C LYS A 170 -17.11 8.45 -37.29
#